data_AF-A0A1F3SLY5-F1
#
_entry.id   AF-A0A1F3SLY5-F1
#
_cell.length_a   1.000
_cell.length_b   1.000
_cell.length_c   1.000
_cell.angle_alpha   90.00
_cell.angle_beta   90.00
_cell.angle_gamma   90.00
#
_symmetry.space_group_name_H-M   'P 1'
#
loop_
_entity.id
_entity.type
_entity.pdbx_description
1 polymer ?
#
loop_
_entity_poly.entity_id
_entity_poly.type
_entity_poly.pdbx_seq_one_letter_code
_entity_poly.pdbx_strand_id
1 'polypeptide(L)'
;MKMNLCVTFFQLIRTSLLMIILIDHSFAFSWKRCHKEWIQSTFGTGVAISTTSFVSSTGACSAIGMNTQDQKKLFVAQNSDKLMEDSARGGGEYLSAYASLSGCLQDGRDKLPVVFQRNFVQIFGDKNPDEPEAINRAMENAIKSDPILASRCWSGS
;
A
#
# COMPACT_ATOMS: atom_id res chain seq x y z
N MET A 1 -2.09 -56.96 -20.79
CA MET A 1 -2.44 -55.53 -20.71
C MET A 1 -1.94 -54.95 -19.39
N LYS A 2 -0.70 -54.41 -19.33
CA LYS A 2 -0.14 -53.84 -18.08
C LYS A 2 0.80 -52.64 -18.32
N MET A 3 0.81 -52.08 -19.54
CA MET A 3 1.88 -51.17 -19.99
C MET A 3 1.41 -49.73 -20.27
N ASN A 4 0.15 -49.40 -20.02
CA ASN A 4 -0.42 -48.08 -20.32
C ASN A 4 -0.68 -47.19 -19.08
N LEU A 5 -0.50 -47.72 -17.86
CA LEU A 5 -0.76 -46.99 -16.61
C LEU A 5 0.47 -46.22 -16.10
N CYS A 6 1.69 -46.69 -16.41
CA CYS A 6 2.94 -46.07 -15.97
C CYS A 6 3.28 -44.80 -16.79
N VAL A 7 2.96 -44.80 -18.09
CA VAL A 7 3.24 -43.70 -19.02
C VAL A 7 2.32 -42.50 -18.78
N THR A 8 1.06 -42.75 -18.42
CA THR A 8 0.09 -41.70 -18.06
C THR A 8 0.43 -41.04 -16.73
N PHE A 9 0.93 -41.80 -15.75
CA PHE A 9 1.35 -41.25 -14.46
C PHE A 9 2.57 -40.32 -14.59
N PHE A 10 3.55 -40.70 -15.42
CA PHE A 10 4.73 -39.86 -15.68
C PHE A 10 4.40 -38.59 -16.48
N GLN A 11 3.45 -38.65 -17.40
CA GLN A 11 2.96 -37.48 -18.14
C GLN A 11 2.25 -36.48 -17.22
N LEU A 12 1.40 -36.95 -16.31
CA LEU A 12 0.69 -36.09 -15.35
C LEU A 12 1.62 -35.39 -14.36
N ILE A 13 2.68 -36.06 -13.88
CA ILE A 13 3.70 -35.44 -13.02
C ILE A 13 4.46 -34.36 -13.79
N ARG A 14 4.79 -34.61 -15.06
CA ARG A 14 5.56 -33.68 -15.90
C ARG A 14 4.75 -32.44 -16.27
N THR A 15 3.44 -32.57 -16.52
CA THR A 15 2.55 -31.42 -16.73
C THR A 15 2.29 -30.63 -15.45
N SER A 16 2.21 -31.30 -14.29
CA SER A 16 2.04 -30.63 -12.99
C SER A 16 3.28 -29.85 -12.56
N LEU A 17 4.49 -30.36 -12.81
CA LEU A 17 5.74 -29.62 -12.53
C LEU A 17 5.94 -28.42 -13.46
N LEU A 18 5.51 -28.49 -14.72
CA LEU A 18 5.56 -27.35 -15.64
C LEU A 18 4.59 -26.22 -15.27
N MET A 19 3.43 -26.55 -14.68
CA MET A 19 2.49 -25.54 -14.18
C MET A 19 2.99 -24.82 -12.91
N ILE A 20 3.84 -25.46 -12.12
CA ILE A 20 4.44 -24.84 -10.91
C ILE A 20 5.59 -23.89 -11.29
N ILE A 21 6.30 -24.14 -12.39
CA ILE A 21 7.44 -23.32 -12.84
C ILE A 21 7.00 -22.04 -13.59
N LEU A 22 5.75 -21.97 -14.06
CA LEU A 22 5.16 -20.75 -14.66
C LEU A 22 4.51 -19.81 -13.63
N ILE A 23 4.66 -20.06 -12.33
CA ILE A 23 4.43 -19.02 -11.32
C ILE A 23 5.66 -18.12 -11.34
N ASP A 24 5.79 -17.39 -12.44
CA ASP A 24 6.80 -16.36 -12.62
C ASP A 24 6.71 -15.36 -11.48
N HIS A 25 7.85 -14.76 -11.15
CA HIS A 25 8.10 -13.70 -10.16
C HIS A 25 7.23 -12.42 -10.32
N SER A 26 6.13 -12.48 -11.05
CA SER A 26 5.21 -11.41 -11.42
C SER A 26 4.33 -10.91 -10.27
N PHE A 27 4.31 -11.60 -9.12
CA PHE A 27 3.57 -11.16 -7.93
C PHE A 27 4.41 -10.34 -6.95
N ALA A 28 5.73 -10.21 -7.19
CA ALA A 28 6.58 -9.43 -6.32
C ALA A 28 6.37 -7.93 -6.57
N PHE A 29 6.02 -7.20 -5.52
CA PHE A 29 5.99 -5.74 -5.53
C PHE A 29 7.30 -5.16 -6.06
N SER A 30 7.20 -4.24 -7.02
CA SER A 30 8.35 -3.53 -7.57
C SER A 30 8.06 -2.05 -7.65
N TRP A 31 8.62 -1.26 -6.72
CA TRP A 31 8.46 0.20 -6.71
C TRP A 31 8.80 0.83 -8.06
N LYS A 32 9.91 0.39 -8.68
CA LYS A 32 10.35 0.91 -9.99
C LYS A 32 9.35 0.63 -11.11
N ARG A 33 8.70 -0.55 -11.12
CA ARG A 33 7.66 -0.87 -12.11
C ARG A 33 6.35 -0.18 -11.79
N CYS A 34 5.96 -0.16 -10.52
CA CYS A 34 4.75 0.52 -10.07
C CYS A 34 4.77 2.02 -10.38
N HIS A 35 5.88 2.72 -10.07
CA HIS A 35 6.06 4.14 -10.39
C HIS A 35 6.05 4.41 -11.90
N LYS A 36 6.61 3.50 -12.70
CA LYS A 36 6.63 3.62 -14.17
C LYS A 36 5.24 3.40 -14.78
N GLU A 37 4.47 2.44 -14.27
CA GLU A 37 3.08 2.20 -14.65
C GLU A 37 2.17 3.36 -14.22
N TRP A 38 2.44 3.99 -13.07
CA TRP A 38 1.73 5.18 -12.59
C TRP A 38 1.95 6.42 -13.47
N ILE A 39 3.20 6.69 -13.89
CA ILE A 39 3.51 7.79 -14.82
C ILE A 39 2.85 7.56 -16.20
N GLN A 40 2.65 6.31 -16.62
CA GLN A 40 1.97 6.00 -17.87
C GLN A 40 0.43 5.98 -17.77
N SER A 41 -0.14 5.81 -16.57
CA SER A 41 -1.60 5.84 -16.35
C SER A 41 -2.17 7.23 -16.06
N THR A 42 -1.32 8.26 -15.95
CA THR A 42 -1.72 9.68 -15.83
C THR A 42 -2.61 10.17 -16.99
N PHE A 43 -2.76 9.39 -18.07
CA PHE A 43 -3.69 9.66 -19.18
C PHE A 43 -4.82 8.62 -19.37
N GLY A 44 -5.04 7.68 -18.44
CA GLY A 44 -6.15 6.74 -18.59
C GLY A 44 -6.41 5.90 -17.35
N THR A 45 -7.52 6.17 -16.67
CA THR A 45 -8.11 5.40 -15.56
C THR A 45 -7.31 5.41 -14.25
N GLY A 46 -7.27 6.58 -13.59
CA GLY A 46 -7.00 6.66 -12.16
C GLY A 46 -8.15 6.01 -11.37
N VAL A 47 -8.04 4.71 -11.12
CA VAL A 47 -8.96 4.04 -10.20
C VAL A 47 -8.51 4.42 -8.80
N ALA A 48 -9.30 5.24 -8.10
CA ALA A 48 -9.17 5.38 -6.66
C ALA A 48 -9.35 3.97 -6.06
N ILE A 49 -8.26 3.39 -5.55
CA ILE A 49 -8.32 2.05 -4.99
C ILE A 49 -8.99 2.19 -3.64
N SER A 50 -10.22 1.66 -3.53
CA SER A 50 -10.95 1.60 -2.27
C SER A 50 -10.03 1.06 -1.18
N THR A 51 -10.14 1.63 0.02
CA THR A 51 -9.38 1.20 1.21
C THR A 51 -9.49 -0.30 1.47
N THR A 52 -10.62 -0.92 1.08
CA THR A 52 -10.88 -2.36 1.16
C THR A 52 -10.28 -3.18 0.01
N SER A 53 -10.05 -2.57 -1.16
CA SER A 53 -9.53 -3.23 -2.36
C SER A 53 -8.00 -3.17 -2.48
N PHE A 54 -7.35 -2.29 -1.69
CA PHE A 54 -5.90 -2.08 -1.69
C PHE A 54 -5.10 -3.38 -1.48
N VAL A 55 -5.57 -4.27 -0.59
CA VAL A 55 -4.86 -5.51 -0.25
C VAL A 55 -5.04 -6.65 -1.27
N SER A 56 -6.00 -6.54 -2.20
CA SER A 56 -6.38 -7.60 -3.14
C SER A 56 -5.89 -7.35 -4.58
N SER A 57 -5.07 -6.32 -4.81
CA SER A 57 -4.55 -6.01 -6.15
C SER A 57 -3.52 -7.04 -6.59
N THR A 58 -3.62 -7.52 -7.84
CA THR A 58 -2.65 -8.39 -8.50
C THR A 58 -1.89 -7.58 -9.57
N GLY A 59 -0.56 -7.67 -9.63
CA GLY A 59 0.29 -6.88 -10.55
C GLY A 59 1.55 -6.30 -9.90
N ALA A 60 2.25 -5.40 -10.60
CA ALA A 60 3.52 -4.81 -10.13
C ALA A 60 3.37 -3.93 -8.87
N CYS A 61 2.16 -3.45 -8.60
CA CYS A 61 1.75 -2.74 -7.38
C CYS A 61 0.98 -3.65 -6.39
N SER A 62 1.07 -4.98 -6.50
CA SER A 62 0.36 -5.88 -5.59
C SER A 62 0.81 -5.68 -4.14
N ALA A 63 -0.14 -5.65 -3.21
CA ALA A 63 0.12 -5.64 -1.77
C ALA A 63 0.40 -7.02 -1.17
N ILE A 64 0.27 -8.08 -1.98
CA ILE A 64 0.53 -9.46 -1.58
C ILE A 64 2.04 -9.62 -1.36
N GLY A 65 2.44 -9.97 -0.13
CA GLY A 65 3.84 -10.16 0.25
C GLY A 65 4.62 -8.88 0.52
N MET A 66 3.99 -7.70 0.49
CA MET A 66 4.64 -6.44 0.87
C MET A 66 4.80 -6.32 2.39
N ASN A 67 5.93 -5.76 2.83
CA ASN A 67 6.03 -5.26 4.20
C ASN A 67 5.10 -4.04 4.38
N THR A 68 4.74 -3.74 5.63
CA THR A 68 3.78 -2.67 5.94
C THR A 68 4.29 -1.28 5.56
N GLN A 69 5.60 -1.06 5.52
CA GLN A 69 6.17 0.23 5.12
C GLN A 69 5.94 0.49 3.62
N ASP A 70 6.11 -0.53 2.79
CA ASP A 70 5.89 -0.44 1.36
C ASP A 70 4.39 -0.39 1.02
N GLN A 71 3.55 -1.08 1.79
CA GLN A 71 2.10 -0.91 1.74
C GLN A 71 1.68 0.54 2.03
N LYS A 72 2.24 1.17 3.06
CA LYS A 72 1.95 2.57 3.36
C LYS A 72 2.39 3.52 2.24
N LYS A 73 3.61 3.36 1.72
CA LYS A 73 4.10 4.20 0.61
C LYS A 73 3.18 4.10 -0.60
N LEU A 74 2.77 2.88 -0.97
CA LEU A 74 1.85 2.66 -2.08
C LEU A 74 0.47 3.27 -1.79
N PHE A 75 -0.04 3.09 -0.57
CA PHE A 75 -1.32 3.68 -0.18
C PHE A 75 -1.31 5.21 -0.26
N VAL A 76 -0.23 5.85 0.22
CA VAL A 76 -0.04 7.31 0.12
C VAL A 76 0.07 7.74 -1.34
N ALA A 77 0.80 6.99 -2.17
CA ALA A 77 0.93 7.27 -3.59
C ALA A 77 -0.40 7.24 -4.35
N GLN A 78 -1.27 6.28 -4.01
CA GLN A 78 -2.54 6.10 -4.70
C GLN A 78 -3.65 7.05 -4.21
N ASN A 79 -3.48 7.64 -3.02
CA ASN A 79 -4.56 8.34 -2.33
C ASN A 79 -4.11 9.70 -1.74
N SER A 80 -3.04 10.30 -2.27
CA SER A 80 -2.47 11.56 -1.75
C SER A 80 -3.51 12.68 -1.67
N ASP A 81 -4.28 12.89 -2.74
CA ASP A 81 -5.35 13.90 -2.78
C ASP A 81 -6.42 13.67 -1.72
N LYS A 82 -6.82 12.41 -1.52
CA LYS A 82 -7.84 12.03 -0.54
C LYS A 82 -7.34 12.08 0.90
N LEU A 83 -6.08 11.75 1.11
CA LEU A 83 -5.40 11.95 2.39
C LEU A 83 -5.28 13.42 2.74
N MET A 84 -4.99 14.28 1.75
CA MET A 84 -4.96 15.72 1.93
C MET A 84 -6.37 16.24 2.28
N GLU A 85 -7.41 15.86 1.54
CA GLU A 85 -8.80 16.24 1.80
C GLU A 85 -9.25 15.82 3.23
N ASP A 86 -9.04 14.56 3.60
CA ASP A 86 -9.41 14.05 4.91
C ASP A 86 -8.60 14.71 6.04
N SER A 87 -7.31 14.99 5.81
CA SER A 87 -6.46 15.66 6.80
C SER A 87 -6.88 17.11 7.02
N ALA A 88 -7.23 17.84 5.95
CA ALA A 88 -7.73 19.21 6.05
C ALA A 88 -9.06 19.26 6.82
N ARG A 89 -9.97 18.31 6.54
CA ARG A 89 -11.26 18.18 7.24
C ARG A 89 -11.11 17.73 8.70
N GLY A 90 -10.00 17.10 9.07
CA GLY A 90 -9.79 16.52 10.40
C GLY A 90 -10.41 15.15 10.57
N GLY A 91 -10.56 14.39 9.48
CA GLY A 91 -11.08 13.02 9.49
C GLY A 91 -11.59 12.55 8.13
N GLY A 92 -11.74 11.24 8.01
CA GLY A 92 -12.31 10.57 6.84
C GLY A 92 -11.79 9.15 6.66
N GLU A 93 -12.26 8.48 5.61
CA GLU A 93 -11.99 7.06 5.39
C GLU A 93 -10.53 6.78 5.07
N TYR A 94 -9.86 7.64 4.29
CA TYR A 94 -8.48 7.44 3.85
C TYR A 94 -7.52 7.71 4.99
N LEU A 95 -7.81 8.73 5.80
CA LEU A 95 -7.03 9.01 7.01
C LEU A 95 -7.21 7.91 8.07
N SER A 96 -8.41 7.34 8.20
CA SER A 96 -8.68 6.20 9.08
C SER A 96 -7.98 4.91 8.60
N ALA A 97 -7.94 4.70 7.28
CA ALA A 97 -7.18 3.61 6.68
C ALA A 97 -5.67 3.80 6.89
N TYR A 98 -5.15 5.01 6.73
CA TYR A 98 -3.75 5.33 7.03
C TYR A 98 -3.39 5.10 8.51
N ALA A 99 -4.29 5.46 9.44
CA ALA A 99 -4.12 5.14 10.86
C ALA A 99 -4.06 3.62 11.11
N SER A 100 -4.88 2.85 10.39
CA SER A 100 -4.88 1.39 10.47
C SER A 100 -3.60 0.78 9.91
N LEU A 101 -3.11 1.28 8.76
CA LEU A 101 -1.83 0.88 8.17
C LEU A 101 -0.63 1.30 9.02
N SER A 102 -0.77 2.39 9.78
CA SER A 102 0.21 2.83 10.78
C SER A 102 0.06 2.08 12.10
N GLY A 103 -0.71 1.00 12.17
CA GLY A 103 -0.84 0.16 13.36
C GLY A 103 -1.38 0.90 14.59
N CYS A 104 -2.15 1.96 14.41
CA CYS A 104 -2.66 2.75 15.52
C CYS A 104 -3.68 1.95 16.35
N LEU A 105 -3.49 1.94 17.68
CA LEU A 105 -4.48 1.56 18.68
C LEU A 105 -5.60 2.61 18.76
N GLN A 106 -6.70 2.29 19.46
CA GLN A 106 -7.90 3.15 19.57
C GLN A 106 -7.54 4.62 19.89
N ASP A 107 -6.81 4.87 20.98
CA ASP A 107 -6.38 6.23 21.38
C ASP A 107 -5.58 6.95 20.27
N GLY A 108 -4.76 6.19 19.53
CA GLY A 108 -3.99 6.71 18.40
C GLY A 108 -4.88 7.04 17.21
N ARG A 109 -5.87 6.20 16.91
CA ARG A 109 -6.86 6.43 15.84
C ARG A 109 -7.71 7.66 16.11
N ASP A 110 -8.09 7.89 17.36
CA ASP A 110 -8.89 9.06 17.76
C ASP A 110 -8.06 10.35 17.72
N LYS A 111 -6.77 10.27 18.07
CA LYS A 111 -5.86 11.43 18.11
C LYS A 111 -5.30 11.82 16.75
N LEU A 112 -5.10 10.85 15.85
CA LEU A 112 -4.40 11.04 14.58
C LEU A 112 -5.04 12.11 13.69
N PRO A 113 -6.37 12.15 13.47
CA PRO A 113 -7.00 13.16 12.63
C PRO A 113 -6.76 14.59 13.11
N VAL A 114 -6.78 14.80 14.43
CA VAL A 114 -6.53 16.11 15.06
C VAL A 114 -5.09 16.56 14.83
N VAL A 115 -4.12 15.65 15.01
CA VAL A 115 -2.70 15.95 14.79
C VAL A 115 -2.42 16.23 13.31
N PHE A 116 -3.04 15.50 12.40
CA PHE A 116 -2.85 15.67 10.97
C PHE A 116 -3.47 16.97 10.46
N GLN A 117 -4.64 17.34 10.97
CA GLN A 117 -5.26 18.64 10.68
C GLN A 117 -4.41 19.80 11.20
N ARG A 118 -3.93 19.71 12.45
CA ARG A 118 -3.11 20.78 13.06
C ARG A 118 -1.79 20.98 12.31
N ASN A 119 -1.19 19.89 11.82
CA ASN A 119 0.08 19.92 11.09
C ASN A 119 -0.11 19.91 9.56
N PHE A 120 -1.32 20.19 9.07
CA PHE A 120 -1.66 20.03 7.65
C PHE A 120 -0.67 20.75 6.72
N VAL A 121 -0.36 22.02 7.00
CA VAL A 121 0.58 22.81 6.20
C VAL A 121 1.99 22.21 6.23
N GLN A 122 2.44 21.68 7.37
CA GLN A 122 3.75 21.04 7.48
C GLN A 122 3.81 19.72 6.70
N ILE A 123 2.70 18.98 6.66
CA ILE A 123 2.61 17.68 6.00
C ILE A 123 2.48 17.85 4.48
N PHE A 124 1.63 18.77 4.02
CA PHE A 124 1.24 18.89 2.60
C PHE A 124 1.63 20.21 1.92
N GLY A 125 1.87 21.29 2.68
CA GLY A 125 1.94 22.66 2.13
C GLY A 125 3.04 22.89 1.09
N ASP A 126 4.22 22.32 1.29
CA ASP A 126 5.36 22.45 0.37
C ASP A 126 5.65 21.15 -0.41
N LYS A 127 4.74 20.17 -0.37
CA LYS A 127 5.00 18.85 -0.95
C LYS A 127 4.30 18.75 -2.29
N ASN A 128 5.06 18.35 -3.31
CA ASN A 128 4.49 17.98 -4.59
C ASN A 128 3.62 16.72 -4.39
N PRO A 129 2.32 16.73 -4.75
CA PRO A 129 1.47 15.54 -4.75
C PRO A 129 2.06 14.35 -5.52
N ASP A 130 2.94 14.63 -6.51
CA ASP A 130 3.65 13.63 -7.31
C ASP A 130 4.88 13.02 -6.59
N GLU A 131 5.19 13.45 -5.36
CA GLU A 131 6.28 12.89 -4.53
C GLU A 131 5.73 12.18 -3.28
N PRO A 132 5.13 10.98 -3.44
CA PRO A 132 4.41 10.31 -2.36
C PRO A 132 5.33 9.84 -1.22
N GLU A 133 6.60 9.59 -1.46
CA GLU A 133 7.56 9.29 -0.38
C GLU A 133 7.83 10.52 0.49
N ALA A 134 7.81 11.72 -0.08
CA ALA A 134 8.00 12.95 0.69
C ALA A 134 6.79 13.20 1.61
N ILE A 135 5.58 12.97 1.09
CA ILE A 135 4.33 13.04 1.85
C ILE A 135 4.30 11.98 2.95
N ASN A 136 4.58 10.71 2.62
CA ASN A 136 4.59 9.63 3.62
C ASN A 136 5.60 9.89 4.74
N ARG A 137 6.81 10.38 4.41
CA ARG A 137 7.80 10.78 5.43
C ARG A 137 7.30 11.91 6.33
N ALA A 138 6.63 12.92 5.76
CA ALA A 138 6.09 14.02 6.55
C ALA A 138 4.96 13.56 7.49
N MET A 139 4.08 12.68 7.01
CA MET A 139 3.02 12.04 7.82
C MET A 139 3.61 11.17 8.95
N GLU A 140 4.67 10.40 8.67
CA GLU A 140 5.38 9.61 9.69
C GLU A 140 6.05 10.50 10.74
N ASN A 141 6.66 11.61 10.32
CA ASN A 141 7.26 12.57 11.24
C ASN A 141 6.20 13.20 12.15
N ALA A 142 5.00 13.51 11.63
CA ALA A 142 3.90 14.00 12.43
C ALA A 142 3.50 12.99 13.53
N ILE A 143 3.42 11.69 13.19
CA ILE A 143 3.17 10.61 14.16
C ILE A 143 4.29 10.55 15.22
N LYS A 144 5.56 10.55 14.79
CA LYS A 144 6.73 10.48 15.68
C LYS A 144 6.84 11.69 16.62
N SER A 145 6.36 12.85 16.19
CA SER A 145 6.43 14.11 16.95
C SER A 145 5.36 14.25 18.03
N ASP A 146 4.25 13.51 17.93
CA ASP A 146 3.18 13.56 18.94
C ASP A 146 3.37 12.41 19.96
N PRO A 147 3.48 12.70 21.27
CA PRO A 147 3.75 11.67 22.28
C PRO A 147 2.71 10.55 22.35
N ILE A 148 1.43 10.87 22.08
CA ILE A 148 0.35 9.89 22.12
C ILE A 148 0.45 9.03 20.85
N LEU A 149 0.61 9.64 19.68
CA LEU A 149 0.72 8.89 18.43
C LEU A 149 2.00 8.03 18.39
N ALA A 150 3.13 8.53 18.85
CA ALA A 150 4.39 7.80 18.88
C ALA A 150 4.33 6.53 19.75
N SER A 151 3.50 6.53 20.80
CA SER A 151 3.33 5.37 21.69
C SER A 151 2.15 4.47 21.31
N ARG A 152 1.19 4.98 20.53
CA ARG A 152 -0.04 4.27 20.17
C ARG A 152 -0.12 3.86 18.70
N CYS A 153 0.83 4.25 17.87
CA CYS A 153 0.94 3.88 16.47
C CYS A 153 2.30 3.26 16.17
N TRP A 154 2.35 2.35 15.20
CA TRP A 154 3.59 1.88 14.62
C TRP A 154 4.07 2.88 13.55
N SER A 155 4.96 3.79 13.95
CA SER A 155 5.73 4.55 12.97
C SER A 155 6.83 3.65 12.44
N GLY A 156 6.74 3.20 11.19
CA GLY A 156 7.80 2.47 10.51
C GLY A 156 9.19 3.07 10.82
N SER A 157 10.10 2.19 11.22
CA SER A 157 11.49 2.51 11.56
C SER A 157 12.22 3.06 10.34
#